data_AF-A0A413IRS9-F1
#
_entry.id   AF-A0A413IRS9-F1
#
_cell.length_a   1.000
_cell.length_b   1.000
_cell.length_c   1.000
_cell.angle_alpha   90.00
_cell.angle_beta   90.00
_cell.angle_gamma   90.00
#
_symmetry.space_group_name_H-M   'P 1'
#
loop_
_entity.id
_entity.type
_entity.pdbx_description
1 polymer ?
#
loop_
_entity_poly.entity_id
_entity_poly.type
_entity_poly.pdbx_seq_one_letter_code
_entity_poly.pdbx_strand_id
1 'polypeptide(L)' 'MIVQSNNCYQFVEDYVFSSPSTAGGVILGRATNGWTKWRNSEGKTLDEVRRKSV' A
#
# COMPACT_ATOMS: atom_id res chain seq x y z
N MET A 1 -14.03 4.58 4.89
CA MET A 1 -14.02 5.23 6.22
C MET A 1 -12.81 4.74 7.04
N ILE A 2 -12.30 5.52 8.01
CA ILE A 2 -11.24 5.10 8.94
C ILE A 2 -11.80 5.09 10.35
N VAL A 3 -11.53 4.03 11.12
CA VAL A 3 -11.91 3.91 12.53
C VAL A 3 -10.67 3.73 13.41
N GLN A 4 -10.71 4.24 14.62
CA GLN A 4 -9.69 3.95 15.62
C GLN A 4 -10.01 2.60 16.28
N SER A 5 -9.03 1.71 16.32
CA SER A 5 -9.15 0.41 16.99
C SER A 5 -7.92 0.20 17.87
N ASN A 6 -8.13 0.12 19.18
CA ASN A 6 -7.06 0.05 20.17
C ASN A 6 -6.04 1.20 19.99
N ASN A 7 -4.82 0.86 19.59
CA ASN A 7 -3.69 1.76 19.42
C ASN A 7 -3.35 2.05 17.93
N CYS A 8 -4.25 1.72 17.01
CA CYS A 8 -4.05 1.96 15.58
C CYS A 8 -5.32 2.51 14.90
N TYR A 9 -5.15 2.95 13.65
CA TYR A 9 -6.24 3.34 12.76
C TYR A 9 -6.40 2.30 11.67
N GLN A 10 -7.64 1.94 11.36
CA GLN A 10 -7.97 0.92 10.38
C GLN A 10 -8.92 1.49 9.33
N PHE A 11 -8.63 1.19 8.06
CA PHE A 11 -9.59 1.38 6.96
C PHE A 11 -10.68 0.31 7.07
N VAL A 12 -11.94 0.72 7.13
CA VAL A 12 -13.10 -0.19 7.20
C VAL A 12 -13.78 -0.39 5.85
N GLU A 13 -13.31 0.31 4.83
CA GLU A 13 -13.78 0.20 3.45
C GLU A 13 -12.57 0.32 2.53
N ASP A 14 -12.69 -0.26 1.34
CA ASP A 14 -11.67 -0.13 0.32
C ASP A 14 -11.50 1.34 -0.09
N TYR A 15 -10.24 1.77 -0.22
CA TYR A 15 -9.89 3.11 -0.65
C TYR A 15 -8.88 3.07 -1.78
N VAL A 16 -9.25 3.63 -2.92
CA VAL A 16 -8.39 3.69 -4.11
C VAL A 16 -7.52 4.95 -4.04
N PHE A 17 -6.23 4.75 -3.80
CA PHE A 17 -5.25 5.84 -3.84
C PHE A 17 -4.84 6.17 -5.28
N SER A 18 -4.42 7.43 -5.50
CA SER A 18 -3.92 7.90 -6.79
C SER A 18 -2.63 7.21 -7.23
N SER A 19 -1.85 6.64 -6.31
CA SER A 19 -0.67 5.86 -6.63
C SER A 19 -0.31 4.86 -5.52
N PRO A 20 0.47 3.81 -5.83
CA PRO A 20 1.00 2.89 -4.82
C PRO A 20 1.86 3.60 -3.77
N SER A 21 2.60 4.65 -4.15
CA SER A 21 3.42 5.43 -3.22
C SER A 21 2.57 6.26 -2.28
N THR A 22 1.46 6.85 -2.78
CA THR A 22 0.49 7.58 -1.95
C THR A 22 -0.10 6.67 -0.88
N ALA A 23 -0.55 5.46 -1.27
CA ALA A 23 -1.06 4.47 -0.34
C ALA A 23 -0.02 4.14 0.75
N GLY A 24 1.22 3.86 0.35
CA GLY A 24 2.28 3.53 1.28
C GLY A 24 2.65 4.69 2.20
N GLY A 25 2.58 5.93 1.70
CA GLY A 25 2.85 7.12 2.48
C GLY A 25 1.84 7.35 3.60
N VAL A 26 0.55 7.09 3.31
CA VAL A 26 -0.53 7.17 4.30
C VAL A 26 -0.36 6.10 5.38
N ILE A 27 0.00 4.86 5.02
CA ILE A 27 0.18 3.77 5.98
C ILE A 27 1.46 3.94 6.82
N LEU A 28 2.57 4.37 6.21
CA LEU A 28 3.88 4.46 6.89
C LEU A 28 4.16 5.80 7.56
N GLY A 29 3.37 6.84 7.27
CA GLY A 29 3.59 8.20 7.76
C GLY A 29 4.84 8.88 7.19
N ARG A 30 5.43 8.36 6.10
CA ARG A 30 6.62 8.92 5.46
C ARG A 30 6.66 8.64 3.97
N ALA A 31 7.48 9.39 3.24
CA ALA A 31 7.74 9.12 1.83
C ALA A 31 8.21 7.67 1.61
N THR A 32 7.66 7.03 0.58
CA THR A 32 7.93 5.64 0.28
C THR A 32 7.80 5.35 -1.21
N ASN A 33 8.49 4.31 -1.67
CA ASN A 33 8.34 3.80 -3.03
C ASN A 33 7.37 2.61 -3.01
N GLY A 34 6.11 2.85 -3.40
CA GLY A 34 5.09 1.81 -3.39
C GLY A 34 5.43 0.61 -4.27
N TRP A 35 6.13 0.82 -5.38
CA TRP A 35 6.47 -0.23 -6.34
C TRP A 35 7.34 -1.34 -5.73
N THR A 36 8.21 -1.01 -4.78
CA THR A 36 9.12 -1.96 -4.14
C THR A 36 8.67 -2.40 -2.73
N LYS A 37 7.72 -1.67 -2.12
CA LYS A 37 7.21 -1.97 -0.78
C LYS A 37 6.00 -2.88 -0.76
N TRP A 38 5.08 -2.73 -1.72
CA TRP A 38 3.92 -3.61 -1.83
C TRP A 38 4.36 -4.95 -2.39
N ARG A 39 3.98 -6.05 -1.72
CA ARG A 39 4.29 -7.42 -2.13
C ARG A 39 3.03 -8.28 -2.14
N ASN A 40 2.96 -9.23 -3.08
CA ASN A 40 1.94 -10.26 -3.08
C ASN A 40 2.27 -11.37 -2.07
N SER A 41 1.39 -12.38 -1.96
CA SER A 41 1.58 -13.55 -1.09
C SER A 41 2.82 -14.38 -1.43
N GLU A 42 3.34 -14.29 -2.65
CA GLU A 42 4.58 -14.95 -3.09
C GLU A 42 5.84 -14.13 -2.77
N GLY A 43 5.69 -12.95 -2.15
CA GLY A 43 6.79 -12.05 -1.83
C GLY A 43 7.30 -11.20 -3.01
N LYS A 44 6.71 -11.32 -4.21
CA LYS A 44 7.03 -10.49 -5.37
C LYS A 44 6.49 -9.09 -5.20
N THR A 45 7.29 -8.10 -5.59
CA THR A 45 6.93 -6.68 -5.52
C THR A 45 5.87 -6.32 -6.56
N LEU A 46 5.14 -5.24 -6.31
CA LEU A 46 4.15 -4.72 -7.26
C LEU A 46 4.81 -4.36 -8.61
N ASP A 47 6.06 -3.88 -8.60
CA ASP A 47 6.84 -3.63 -9.82
C ASP A 47 7.03 -4.90 -10.66
N GLU A 48 7.41 -6.00 -10.02
CA GLU A 48 7.63 -7.30 -10.69
C GLU A 48 6.33 -7.83 -11.33
N VAL A 49 5.23 -7.74 -10.60
CA VAL A 49 3.94 -8.31 -11.03
C VAL A 49 3.22 -7.45 -12.09
N ARG A 50 3.41 -6.13 -12.08
CA ARG A 50 2.64 -5.22 -12.97
C ARG A 50 3.45 -4.57 -14.08
N ARG A 51 4.72 -4.25 -13.85
CA ARG A 51 5.56 -3.50 -14.80
C ARG A 51 6.58 -4.36 -15.52
N LYS A 52 7.06 -5.43 -14.89
CA LYS A 52 8.03 -6.36 -15.49
C LYS A 52 7.41 -7.63 -16.07
N SER A 53 6.08 -7.71 -16.04
CA SER A 53 5.32 -8.81 -16.65
C SER A 53 4.90 -8.49 -18.10
N VAL A 54 5.56 -7.51 -18.73
CA VAL A 54 5.46 -7.18 -20.17
C VAL A 54 6.77 -7.52 -20.86
#